data_AF-A0AAD3DIW8-F1
#
_entry.id   AF-A0AAD3DIW8-F1
#
_cell.length_a   1.000
_cell.length_b   1.000
_cell.length_c   1.000
_cell.angle_alpha   90.00
_cell.angle_beta   90.00
_cell.angle_gamma   90.00
#
_symmetry.space_group_name_H-M   'P 1'
#
loop_
_entity.id
_entity.type
_entity.pdbx_description
1 polymer ?
#
loop_
_entity_poly.entity_id
_entity_poly.type
_entity_poly.pdbx_seq_one_letter_code
_entity_poly.pdbx_strand_id
1 'polypeptide(L)'
;MELPPTAIAKGNVTVPSETAAQKLLRAKGYPYPRPDTSFIFVAGDVFLFDNEQWRGTDRLDEIVGRCGSTATAFAAARGVDLSSLARKEQFWPVLAIGSNAGPEQLLRKYPVQDFPDCVVPVVQVALEDFDVVYTPYLATYGSCTATLEHSPGTVTSIFITYLTAPLMERMHATEGGYNLCRLSGLRLHVAPRPVAEQPATGRDRTNSPTGTTAREPADAECMVLPDAVTASRPCSSLESFEVRDWVYQYNHRLGCISLPVKGLGATPIAIADIPAMGRVFPAASQVEMLGALRQALGGDLQRGLLTPVVLHGSCLEAMEGGDDLDTWILGIINDKRRRKAACERLEQHAQLFKYGNYEVVVSLG
;
A
#
# COMPACT_ATOMS: atom_id res chain seq x y z
N MET A 1 -1.05 -28.95 -34.50
CA MET A 1 -1.44 -29.27 -33.11
C MET A 1 -1.55 -27.94 -32.42
N GLU A 2 -2.73 -27.31 -32.52
CA GLU A 2 -2.98 -26.04 -31.84
C GLU A 2 -3.00 -26.31 -30.35
N LEU A 3 -2.14 -25.62 -29.59
CA LEU A 3 -2.24 -25.59 -28.14
C LEU A 3 -3.60 -24.98 -27.80
N PRO A 4 -4.40 -25.61 -26.92
CA PRO A 4 -5.68 -25.03 -26.52
C PRO A 4 -5.42 -23.66 -25.92
N PRO A 5 -6.32 -22.66 -26.11
CA PRO A 5 -6.20 -21.38 -25.46
C PRO A 5 -6.12 -21.61 -23.95
N THR A 6 -4.99 -21.26 -23.35
CA THR A 6 -4.74 -21.39 -21.92
C THR A 6 -5.83 -20.60 -21.20
N ALA A 7 -6.77 -21.29 -20.57
CA ALA A 7 -7.83 -20.63 -19.84
C ALA A 7 -7.20 -19.76 -18.75
N ILE A 8 -7.38 -18.44 -18.84
CA ILE A 8 -6.87 -17.48 -17.85
C ILE A 8 -7.35 -17.93 -16.47
N ALA A 9 -6.41 -18.13 -15.55
CA ALA A 9 -6.71 -18.59 -14.20
C ALA A 9 -7.78 -17.69 -13.55
N LYS A 10 -8.90 -18.28 -13.12
CA LYS A 10 -9.98 -17.57 -12.43
C LYS A 10 -9.70 -17.54 -10.93
N GLY A 11 -9.89 -16.37 -10.31
CA GLY A 11 -9.81 -16.17 -8.87
C GLY A 11 -8.43 -15.75 -8.35
N ASN A 12 -8.33 -15.71 -7.02
CA ASN A 12 -7.15 -15.26 -6.29
C ASN A 12 -5.89 -16.04 -6.67
N VAL A 13 -4.76 -15.33 -6.61
CA VAL A 13 -3.42 -15.93 -6.76
C VAL A 13 -3.22 -17.04 -5.72
N THR A 14 -3.00 -18.27 -6.21
CA THR A 14 -2.60 -19.41 -5.40
C THR A 14 -1.14 -19.75 -5.67
N VAL A 15 -0.40 -20.07 -4.61
CA VAL A 15 0.97 -20.59 -4.71
C VAL A 15 0.88 -22.06 -4.28
N PRO A 16 1.03 -23.01 -5.21
CA PRO A 16 0.90 -24.43 -4.88
C PRO A 16 2.04 -24.88 -3.96
N SER A 17 1.74 -25.79 -3.05
CA SER A 17 2.74 -26.50 -2.22
C SER A 17 3.61 -25.61 -1.31
N GLU A 18 3.13 -24.45 -0.86
CA GLU A 18 3.85 -23.64 0.13
C GLU A 18 4.03 -24.40 1.46
N THR A 19 5.27 -24.47 1.94
CA THR A 19 5.60 -24.87 3.31
C THR A 19 5.03 -23.88 4.34
N ALA A 20 4.94 -24.28 5.61
CA ALA A 20 4.51 -23.39 6.68
C ALA A 20 5.38 -22.11 6.78
N ALA A 21 6.70 -22.25 6.63
CA ALA A 21 7.63 -21.12 6.64
C ALA A 21 7.37 -20.15 5.47
N GLN A 22 7.11 -20.65 4.26
CA GLN A 22 6.79 -19.82 3.10
C GLN A 22 5.45 -19.08 3.26
N LYS A 23 4.43 -19.76 3.81
CA LYS A 23 3.14 -19.13 4.15
C LYS A 23 3.32 -17.97 5.13
N LEU A 24 4.10 -18.18 6.19
CA LEU A 24 4.40 -17.17 7.19
C LEU A 24 5.15 -15.97 6.59
N LEU A 25 6.18 -16.23 5.79
CA LEU A 25 6.93 -15.20 5.09
C LEU A 25 6.01 -14.37 4.18
N ARG A 26 5.11 -15.02 3.44
CA ARG A 26 4.15 -14.34 2.57
C ARG A 26 3.12 -13.51 3.33
N ALA A 27 2.65 -14.01 4.48
CA ALA A 27 1.68 -13.32 5.33
C ALA A 27 2.27 -12.04 5.97
N LYS A 28 3.48 -12.16 6.50
CA LYS A 28 4.22 -11.10 7.19
C LYS A 28 4.91 -10.11 6.25
N GLY A 29 5.19 -10.53 5.02
CA GLY A 29 5.96 -9.74 4.05
C GLY A 29 5.14 -8.68 3.30
N TYR A 30 3.82 -8.61 3.46
CA TYR A 30 2.98 -7.56 2.85
C TYR A 30 3.43 -6.17 3.35
N PRO A 31 3.45 -5.11 2.52
CA PRO A 31 3.01 -4.98 1.12
C PRO A 31 4.02 -5.47 0.06
N TYR A 32 4.98 -6.30 0.44
CA TYR A 32 6.10 -6.82 -0.35
C TYR A 32 7.14 -5.77 -0.77
N PRO A 33 8.41 -6.18 -0.93
CA PRO A 33 9.45 -5.30 -1.45
C PRO A 33 9.06 -4.73 -2.82
N ARG A 34 9.33 -3.44 -3.00
CA ARG A 34 9.16 -2.73 -4.27
C ARG A 34 10.39 -1.86 -4.52
N PRO A 35 10.75 -1.64 -5.79
CA PRO A 35 11.85 -0.73 -6.13
C PRO A 35 11.65 0.67 -5.53
N ASP A 36 12.75 1.39 -5.36
CA ASP A 36 12.74 2.78 -4.90
C ASP A 36 12.42 3.78 -6.02
N THR A 37 12.24 3.30 -7.24
CA THR A 37 11.99 4.07 -8.46
C THR A 37 10.94 3.40 -9.34
N SER A 38 10.54 4.06 -10.42
CA SER A 38 9.67 3.48 -11.44
C SER A 38 10.32 2.31 -12.18
N PHE A 39 9.48 1.40 -12.68
CA PHE A 39 9.94 0.24 -13.44
C PHE A 39 8.92 -0.20 -14.48
N ILE A 40 9.38 -0.96 -15.48
CA ILE A 40 8.51 -1.67 -16.40
C ILE A 40 8.65 -3.16 -16.08
N PHE A 41 7.55 -3.80 -15.71
CA PHE A 41 7.48 -5.25 -15.62
C PHE A 41 7.27 -5.80 -17.03
N VAL A 42 8.20 -6.61 -17.54
CA VAL A 42 8.15 -7.17 -18.90
C VAL A 42 8.36 -8.68 -18.82
N ALA A 43 7.34 -9.46 -19.17
CA ALA A 43 7.40 -10.92 -19.26
C ALA A 43 8.06 -11.59 -18.04
N GLY A 44 7.72 -11.15 -16.83
CA GLY A 44 8.26 -11.71 -15.58
C GLY A 44 9.48 -10.98 -15.00
N ASP A 45 10.14 -10.14 -15.78
CA ASP A 45 11.34 -9.40 -15.38
C ASP A 45 11.07 -7.91 -15.15
N VAL A 46 12.04 -7.22 -14.54
CA VAL A 46 11.94 -5.83 -14.12
C VAL A 46 12.98 -4.97 -14.83
N PHE A 47 12.51 -3.90 -15.49
CA PHE A 47 13.34 -2.85 -16.07
C PHE A 47 13.22 -1.57 -15.25
N LEU A 48 14.25 -1.24 -14.47
CA LEU A 48 14.28 -0.06 -13.61
C LEU A 48 14.65 1.21 -14.41
N PHE A 49 13.94 2.30 -14.17
CA PHE A 49 14.24 3.61 -14.77
C PHE A 49 14.02 4.74 -13.75
N ASP A 50 14.71 5.86 -13.96
CA ASP A 50 14.54 7.06 -13.13
C ASP A 50 13.25 7.79 -13.50
N ASN A 51 12.53 8.33 -12.50
CA ASN A 51 11.20 8.92 -12.71
C ASN A 51 11.20 10.06 -13.75
N GLU A 52 12.33 10.75 -13.91
CA GLU A 52 12.58 11.78 -14.92
C GLU A 52 12.50 11.26 -16.35
N GLN A 53 12.52 9.94 -16.58
CA GLN A 53 12.34 9.35 -17.92
C GLN A 53 10.86 9.21 -18.29
N TRP A 54 9.94 9.30 -17.33
CA TRP A 54 8.53 9.10 -17.58
C TRP A 54 7.93 10.25 -18.41
N ARG A 55 7.33 9.92 -19.56
CA ARG A 55 6.69 10.89 -20.48
C ARG A 55 5.28 10.48 -20.92
N GLY A 56 4.69 9.50 -20.24
CA GLY A 56 3.43 8.88 -20.63
C GLY A 56 3.62 7.50 -21.26
N THR A 57 2.51 6.76 -21.38
CA THR A 57 2.49 5.37 -21.86
C THR A 57 2.71 5.23 -23.38
N ASP A 58 2.52 6.31 -24.13
CA ASP A 58 2.76 6.38 -25.58
C ASP A 58 4.25 6.56 -25.92
N ARG A 59 5.09 6.81 -24.92
CA ARG A 59 6.54 7.04 -25.03
C ARG A 59 7.37 6.00 -24.28
N LEU A 60 6.79 4.84 -23.94
CA LEU A 60 7.49 3.78 -23.20
C LEU A 60 8.76 3.29 -23.92
N ASP A 61 8.75 3.30 -25.25
CA ASP A 61 9.88 2.86 -26.08
C ASP A 61 11.09 3.81 -26.05
N GLU A 62 10.91 5.03 -25.54
CA GLU A 62 11.97 6.04 -25.42
C GLU A 62 12.69 6.02 -24.07
N ILE A 63 12.16 5.27 -23.11
CA ILE A 63 12.72 5.20 -21.76
C ILE A 63 14.10 4.53 -21.81
N VAL A 64 15.10 5.20 -21.22
CA VAL A 64 16.42 4.63 -20.95
C VAL A 64 16.48 4.21 -19.49
N GLY A 65 16.81 2.94 -19.26
CA GLY A 65 16.85 2.37 -17.93
C GLY A 65 18.15 2.67 -17.20
N ARG A 66 18.18 2.40 -15.89
CA ARG A 66 19.39 2.52 -15.06
C ARG A 66 20.53 1.59 -15.50
N CYS A 67 20.20 0.52 -16.23
CA CYS A 67 21.18 -0.37 -16.85
C CYS A 67 21.82 0.20 -18.12
N GLY A 68 21.40 1.39 -18.59
CA GLY A 68 21.89 2.03 -19.81
C GLY A 68 21.28 1.49 -21.11
N SER A 69 20.49 0.42 -21.07
CA SER A 69 19.74 -0.06 -22.24
C SER A 69 18.40 0.70 -22.38
N THR A 70 17.85 0.73 -23.59
CA THR A 70 16.48 1.21 -23.82
C THR A 70 15.46 0.16 -23.37
N ALA A 71 14.26 0.62 -23.03
CA ALA A 71 13.13 -0.26 -22.69
C ALA A 71 12.79 -1.20 -23.86
N THR A 72 12.83 -0.70 -25.10
CA THR A 72 12.60 -1.52 -26.30
C THR A 72 13.62 -2.63 -26.47
N ALA A 73 14.92 -2.35 -26.25
CA ALA A 73 15.94 -3.40 -26.33
C ALA A 73 15.74 -4.46 -25.23
N PHE A 74 15.40 -4.02 -24.02
CA PHE A 74 15.11 -4.92 -22.90
C PHE A 74 13.89 -5.81 -23.15
N ALA A 75 12.82 -5.24 -23.72
CA ALA A 75 11.59 -5.97 -24.07
C ALA A 75 11.80 -6.92 -25.26
N ALA A 76 12.53 -6.49 -26.29
CA ALA A 76 12.84 -7.31 -27.45
C ALA A 76 13.65 -8.56 -27.09
N ALA A 77 14.57 -8.44 -26.11
CA ALA A 77 15.31 -9.59 -25.57
C ALA A 77 14.41 -10.65 -24.90
N ARG A 78 13.15 -10.30 -24.62
CA ARG A 78 12.11 -11.17 -24.04
C ARG A 78 11.00 -11.53 -25.04
N GLY A 79 11.18 -11.19 -26.31
CA GLY A 79 10.20 -11.45 -27.36
C GLY A 79 9.05 -10.45 -27.43
N VAL A 80 9.13 -9.32 -26.70
CA VAL A 80 8.05 -8.33 -26.62
C VAL A 80 8.33 -7.10 -27.50
N ASP A 81 7.41 -6.77 -28.41
CA ASP A 81 7.44 -5.53 -29.19
C ASP A 81 6.78 -4.38 -28.41
N LEU A 82 7.58 -3.74 -27.55
CA LEU A 82 7.13 -2.62 -26.71
C LEU A 82 6.65 -1.41 -27.53
N SER A 83 7.30 -1.12 -28.65
CA SER A 83 6.99 0.02 -29.52
C SER A 83 5.62 -0.12 -30.17
N SER A 84 5.26 -1.32 -30.63
CA SER A 84 3.91 -1.58 -31.14
C SER A 84 2.87 -1.48 -30.03
N LEU A 85 3.16 -2.04 -28.85
CA LEU A 85 2.25 -2.02 -27.70
C LEU A 85 1.93 -0.59 -27.25
N ALA A 86 2.96 0.24 -27.03
CA ALA A 86 2.83 1.63 -26.57
C ALA A 86 1.96 2.50 -27.50
N ARG A 87 1.96 2.21 -28.80
CA ARG A 87 1.20 2.98 -29.81
C ARG A 87 -0.21 2.47 -30.08
N LYS A 88 -0.48 1.18 -29.84
CA LYS A 88 -1.76 0.55 -30.21
C LYS A 88 -2.69 0.32 -29.04
N GLU A 89 -2.13 0.13 -27.84
CA GLU A 89 -2.92 -0.22 -26.67
C GLU A 89 -3.26 1.00 -25.83
N GLN A 90 -4.46 0.97 -25.26
CA GLN A 90 -4.84 1.90 -24.20
C GLN A 90 -4.37 1.36 -22.85
N PHE A 91 -3.74 2.22 -22.06
CA PHE A 91 -3.33 1.91 -20.70
C PHE A 91 -4.23 2.61 -19.69
N TRP A 92 -4.75 1.83 -18.75
CA TRP A 92 -5.58 2.29 -17.66
C TRP A 92 -4.72 2.49 -16.40
N PRO A 93 -4.65 3.72 -15.85
CA PRO A 93 -3.83 3.98 -14.69
C PRO A 93 -4.55 3.53 -13.42
N VAL A 94 -4.00 2.54 -12.75
CA VAL A 94 -4.52 1.99 -11.50
C VAL A 94 -3.50 2.17 -10.39
N LEU A 95 -3.91 2.76 -9.27
CA LEU A 95 -3.07 2.88 -8.09
C LEU A 95 -2.67 1.50 -7.53
N ALA A 96 -1.38 1.39 -7.24
CA ALA A 96 -0.75 0.25 -6.61
C ALA A 96 -0.26 0.67 -5.21
N ILE A 97 -1.19 0.66 -4.26
CA ILE A 97 -0.98 1.08 -2.86
C ILE A 97 -0.53 -0.05 -1.93
N GLY A 98 -0.55 -1.29 -2.41
CA GLY A 98 -0.23 -2.48 -1.63
C GLY A 98 0.67 -3.42 -2.40
N SER A 99 0.36 -4.71 -2.34
CA SER A 99 1.16 -5.76 -2.99
C SER A 99 1.34 -5.58 -4.50
N ASN A 100 0.44 -4.90 -5.20
CA ASN A 100 0.54 -4.65 -6.65
C ASN A 100 1.71 -3.75 -7.06
N ALA A 101 2.38 -3.08 -6.11
CA ALA A 101 3.61 -2.34 -6.37
C ALA A 101 4.86 -3.24 -6.37
N GLY A 102 4.75 -4.49 -5.88
CA GLY A 102 5.85 -5.43 -5.78
C GLY A 102 5.98 -6.30 -7.04
N PRO A 103 7.17 -6.37 -7.68
CA PRO A 103 7.39 -7.23 -8.86
C PRO A 103 7.05 -8.70 -8.64
N GLU A 104 7.35 -9.23 -7.45
CA GLU A 104 7.04 -10.61 -7.10
C GLU A 104 5.52 -10.88 -7.15
N GLN A 105 4.71 -9.93 -6.71
CA GLN A 105 3.26 -10.07 -6.78
C GLN A 105 2.74 -9.98 -8.21
N LEU A 106 3.32 -9.08 -9.03
CA LEU A 106 2.98 -8.99 -10.45
C LEU A 106 3.30 -10.30 -11.17
N LEU A 107 4.45 -10.92 -10.89
CA LEU A 107 4.81 -12.23 -11.44
C LEU A 107 3.80 -13.32 -11.05
N ARG A 108 3.28 -13.31 -9.83
CA ARG A 108 2.23 -14.27 -9.43
C ARG A 108 0.89 -14.02 -10.12
N LYS A 109 0.57 -12.75 -10.46
CA LYS A 109 -0.67 -12.39 -11.17
C LYS A 109 -0.58 -12.64 -12.68
N TYR A 110 0.59 -12.39 -13.25
CA TYR A 110 0.89 -12.44 -14.67
C TYR A 110 2.06 -13.38 -14.94
N PRO A 111 1.90 -14.68 -14.69
CA PRO A 111 2.99 -15.61 -14.89
C PRO A 111 3.28 -15.75 -16.39
N VAL A 112 4.56 -15.89 -16.74
CA VAL A 112 5.05 -15.79 -18.13
C VAL A 112 4.38 -16.80 -19.07
N GLN A 113 4.04 -17.99 -18.56
CA GLN A 113 3.36 -19.02 -19.36
C GLN A 113 1.94 -18.62 -19.80
N ASP A 114 1.26 -17.79 -19.02
CA ASP A 114 -0.12 -17.35 -19.30
C ASP A 114 -0.13 -15.95 -19.93
N PHE A 115 0.89 -15.13 -19.65
CA PHE A 115 1.04 -13.76 -20.14
C PHE A 115 2.46 -13.52 -20.69
N PRO A 116 2.85 -14.15 -21.81
CA PRO A 116 4.20 -14.06 -22.36
C PRO A 116 4.56 -12.63 -22.81
N ASP A 117 3.57 -11.87 -23.26
CA ASP A 117 3.74 -10.49 -23.74
C ASP A 117 3.37 -9.44 -22.67
N CYS A 118 3.35 -9.82 -21.39
CA CYS A 118 2.96 -8.93 -20.30
C CYS A 118 3.89 -7.72 -20.21
N VAL A 119 3.32 -6.53 -20.30
CA VAL A 119 4.01 -5.26 -20.01
C VAL A 119 3.16 -4.45 -19.05
N VAL A 120 3.71 -4.14 -17.88
CA VAL A 120 3.09 -3.25 -16.89
C VAL A 120 4.09 -2.16 -16.53
N PRO A 121 3.93 -0.94 -17.06
CA PRO A 121 4.60 0.22 -16.50
C PRO A 121 4.12 0.45 -15.06
N VAL A 122 5.05 0.61 -14.14
CA VAL A 122 4.79 0.85 -12.72
C VAL A 122 5.54 2.12 -12.32
N VAL A 123 4.79 3.21 -12.21
CA VAL A 123 5.36 4.56 -12.06
C VAL A 123 5.20 5.03 -10.63
N GLN A 124 6.30 5.45 -10.02
CA GLN A 124 6.30 5.99 -8.67
C GLN A 124 5.69 7.39 -8.65
N VAL A 125 4.82 7.63 -7.67
CA VAL A 125 4.08 8.88 -7.54
C VAL A 125 3.96 9.30 -6.08
N ALA A 126 3.87 10.61 -5.86
CA ALA A 126 3.42 11.21 -4.61
C ALA A 126 1.93 11.55 -4.74
N LEU A 127 1.14 11.11 -3.76
CA LEU A 127 -0.29 11.40 -3.64
C LEU A 127 -0.53 12.23 -2.38
N GLU A 128 -1.05 13.45 -2.55
CA GLU A 128 -1.39 14.33 -1.43
C GLU A 128 -2.80 14.08 -0.89
N ASP A 129 -3.01 14.37 0.40
CA ASP A 129 -4.25 14.23 1.18
C ASP A 129 -4.77 12.80 1.35
N PHE A 130 -3.91 11.79 1.16
CA PHE A 130 -4.26 10.39 1.38
C PHE A 130 -3.16 9.63 2.10
N ASP A 131 -3.59 8.62 2.86
CA ASP A 131 -2.71 7.61 3.43
C ASP A 131 -3.17 6.21 3.01
N VAL A 132 -2.25 5.25 3.09
CA VAL A 132 -2.53 3.84 2.84
C VAL A 132 -2.71 3.15 4.17
N VAL A 133 -3.91 2.62 4.39
CA VAL A 133 -4.34 2.05 5.68
C VAL A 133 -4.75 0.60 5.54
N TYR A 134 -4.80 -0.11 6.67
CA TYR A 134 -5.23 -1.49 6.71
C TYR A 134 -6.74 -1.65 6.49
N THR A 135 -7.12 -2.73 5.82
CA THR A 135 -8.51 -3.17 5.64
C THR A 135 -9.00 -4.01 6.83
N PRO A 136 -10.32 -4.11 7.08
CA PRO A 136 -10.89 -5.04 8.06
C PRO A 136 -10.94 -6.48 7.52
N TYR A 137 -9.91 -6.91 6.80
CA TYR A 137 -9.89 -8.17 6.07
C TYR A 137 -8.53 -8.87 6.15
N LEU A 138 -8.58 -10.18 6.38
CA LEU A 138 -7.44 -11.08 6.31
C LEU A 138 -7.52 -11.90 5.02
N ALA A 139 -6.53 -11.73 4.15
CA ALA A 139 -6.45 -12.45 2.90
C ALA A 139 -6.28 -13.96 3.09
N THR A 140 -6.51 -14.74 2.03
CA THR A 140 -6.31 -16.20 2.04
C THR A 140 -4.88 -16.62 2.38
N TYR A 141 -3.93 -15.71 2.22
CA TYR A 141 -2.53 -15.89 2.54
C TYR A 141 -2.11 -15.26 3.88
N GLY A 142 -3.07 -14.86 4.71
CA GLY A 142 -2.84 -14.48 6.11
C GLY A 142 -2.47 -13.02 6.33
N SER A 143 -2.22 -12.24 5.28
CA SER A 143 -1.97 -10.80 5.42
C SER A 143 -3.24 -10.01 5.71
N CYS A 144 -3.12 -8.97 6.54
CA CYS A 144 -4.03 -7.84 6.49
C CYS A 144 -3.67 -6.97 5.27
N THR A 145 -4.66 -6.64 4.43
CA THR A 145 -4.45 -5.94 3.15
C THR A 145 -4.63 -4.42 3.26
N ALA A 146 -4.27 -3.68 2.21
CA ALA A 146 -4.33 -2.23 2.14
C ALA A 146 -5.59 -1.69 1.46
N THR A 147 -6.03 -0.52 1.88
CA THR A 147 -6.97 0.35 1.16
C THR A 147 -6.50 1.80 1.28
N LEU A 148 -7.03 2.68 0.44
CA LEU A 148 -6.80 4.11 0.53
C LEU A 148 -7.77 4.73 1.54
N GLU A 149 -7.32 5.73 2.30
CA GLU A 149 -8.17 6.58 3.15
C GLU A 149 -7.76 8.04 3.03
N HIS A 150 -8.75 8.94 3.00
CA HIS A 150 -8.51 10.38 2.96
C HIS A 150 -7.85 10.84 4.27
N SER A 151 -6.72 11.53 4.15
CA SER A 151 -5.87 11.96 5.25
C SER A 151 -5.28 13.34 4.92
N PRO A 152 -6.03 14.43 5.19
CA PRO A 152 -5.63 15.79 4.84
C PRO A 152 -4.21 16.13 5.33
N GLY A 153 -3.38 16.66 4.43
CA GLY A 153 -1.98 17.03 4.74
C GLY A 153 -0.98 15.88 4.67
N THR A 154 -1.42 14.61 4.59
CA THR A 154 -0.52 13.47 4.37
C THR A 154 -0.09 13.42 2.90
N VAL A 155 1.20 13.21 2.64
CA VAL A 155 1.72 12.97 1.29
C VAL A 155 2.34 11.58 1.24
N THR A 156 1.74 10.67 0.48
CA THR A 156 2.15 9.26 0.44
C THR A 156 2.86 8.91 -0.87
N SER A 157 3.95 8.16 -0.77
CA SER A 157 4.70 7.61 -1.90
C SER A 157 4.19 6.23 -2.28
N ILE A 158 3.54 6.16 -3.43
CA ILE A 158 2.89 4.96 -3.96
C ILE A 158 3.27 4.80 -5.43
N PHE A 159 2.59 3.88 -6.12
CA PHE A 159 2.80 3.62 -7.53
C PHE A 159 1.49 3.64 -8.30
N ILE A 160 1.57 3.88 -9.61
CA ILE A 160 0.53 3.58 -10.59
C ILE A 160 1.00 2.42 -11.45
N THR A 161 0.22 1.33 -11.49
CA THR A 161 0.31 0.32 -12.54
C THR A 161 -0.53 0.75 -13.73
N TYR A 162 0.05 0.72 -14.92
CA TYR A 162 -0.64 0.96 -16.18
C TYR A 162 -0.97 -0.36 -16.83
N LEU A 163 -2.27 -0.63 -17.00
CA LEU A 163 -2.76 -1.93 -17.43
C LEU A 163 -3.51 -1.83 -18.75
N THR A 164 -3.20 -2.70 -19.70
CA THR A 164 -4.03 -2.89 -20.90
C THR A 164 -5.32 -3.64 -20.54
N ALA A 165 -6.28 -3.69 -21.46
CA ALA A 165 -7.57 -4.35 -21.18
C ALA A 165 -7.44 -5.83 -20.72
N PRO A 166 -6.61 -6.69 -21.34
CA PRO A 166 -6.42 -8.06 -20.85
C PRO A 166 -5.82 -8.13 -19.44
N LEU A 167 -4.89 -7.22 -19.12
CA LEU A 167 -4.25 -7.18 -17.81
C LEU A 167 -5.19 -6.63 -16.73
N MET A 168 -6.09 -5.70 -17.10
CA MET A 168 -7.19 -5.24 -16.25
C MET A 168 -8.17 -6.36 -15.90
N GLU A 169 -8.58 -7.17 -16.89
CA GLU A 169 -9.47 -8.31 -16.66
C GLU A 169 -8.86 -9.31 -15.67
N ARG A 170 -7.58 -9.64 -15.86
CA ARG A 170 -6.84 -10.49 -14.91
C ARG A 170 -6.72 -9.84 -13.53
N MET A 171 -6.48 -8.53 -13.47
CA MET A 171 -6.43 -7.80 -12.19
C MET A 171 -7.75 -7.94 -11.44
N HIS A 172 -8.90 -7.69 -12.09
CA HIS A 172 -10.24 -7.85 -11.51
C HIS A 172 -10.45 -9.24 -10.90
N ALA A 173 -10.02 -10.29 -11.60
CA ALA A 173 -10.16 -11.67 -11.11
C ALA A 173 -9.40 -11.94 -9.78
N THR A 174 -8.46 -11.08 -9.39
CA THR A 174 -7.63 -11.23 -8.19
C THR A 174 -7.96 -10.27 -7.05
N GLU A 175 -8.80 -9.26 -7.28
CA GLU A 175 -9.13 -8.18 -6.32
C GLU A 175 -10.48 -8.43 -5.62
N GLY A 176 -10.82 -9.71 -5.37
CA GLY A 176 -12.08 -10.08 -4.72
C GLY A 176 -12.26 -9.38 -3.37
N GLY A 177 -13.39 -8.71 -3.17
CA GLY A 177 -13.69 -7.89 -1.98
C GLY A 177 -13.46 -6.39 -2.14
N TYR A 178 -12.96 -5.95 -3.30
CA TYR A 178 -12.75 -4.55 -3.64
C TYR A 178 -13.73 -4.06 -4.71
N ASN A 179 -13.95 -2.75 -4.75
CA ASN A 179 -14.60 -2.07 -5.85
C ASN A 179 -13.55 -1.35 -6.67
N LEU A 180 -13.63 -1.45 -8.01
CA LEU A 180 -12.89 -0.56 -8.88
C LEU A 180 -13.57 0.81 -8.84
N CYS A 181 -12.88 1.79 -8.28
CA CYS A 181 -13.33 3.17 -8.21
C CYS A 181 -12.50 4.04 -9.16
N ARG A 182 -13.12 5.06 -9.74
CA ARG A 182 -12.43 6.18 -10.37
C ARG A 182 -12.40 7.33 -9.35
N LEU A 183 -11.20 7.73 -8.92
CA LEU A 183 -11.00 8.91 -8.10
C LEU A 183 -10.68 10.11 -9.00
N SER A 184 -11.17 11.28 -8.62
CA SER A 184 -10.92 12.56 -9.32
C SER A 184 -10.59 13.67 -8.32
N GLY A 185 -10.13 14.82 -8.81
CA GLY A 185 -9.70 15.95 -7.98
C GLY A 185 -8.46 15.65 -7.14
N LEU A 186 -7.62 14.73 -7.60
CA LEU A 186 -6.39 14.34 -6.91
C LEU A 186 -5.25 15.31 -7.19
N ARG A 187 -4.28 15.34 -6.27
CA ARG A 187 -2.96 15.92 -6.53
C ARG A 187 -1.95 14.78 -6.53
N LEU A 188 -1.76 14.23 -7.72
CA LEU A 188 -0.89 13.09 -7.96
C LEU A 188 0.26 13.51 -8.86
N HIS A 189 1.47 13.33 -8.36
CA HIS A 189 2.70 13.80 -9.00
C HIS A 189 3.63 12.62 -9.28
N VAL A 190 4.11 12.47 -10.51
CA VAL A 190 5.26 11.61 -10.76
C VAL A 190 6.47 12.28 -10.12
N ALA A 191 6.95 11.71 -9.01
CA ALA A 191 7.99 12.30 -8.17
C ALA A 191 8.82 11.17 -7.52
N PRO A 192 10.11 11.40 -7.23
CA PRO A 192 10.92 10.49 -6.43
C PRO A 192 10.28 10.24 -5.08
N ARG A 193 10.56 9.08 -4.48
CA ARG A 193 10.18 8.77 -3.09
C ARG A 193 10.60 9.93 -2.18
N PRO A 194 9.69 10.48 -1.35
CA PRO A 194 10.06 11.42 -0.32
C PRO A 194 11.14 10.76 0.54
N VAL A 195 12.30 11.41 0.65
CA VAL A 195 13.32 11.00 1.60
C VAL A 195 12.73 11.29 2.97
N ALA A 196 12.52 10.26 3.79
CA ALA A 196 12.09 10.47 5.17
C ALA A 196 13.09 11.41 5.84
N GLU A 197 12.60 12.52 6.42
CA GLU A 197 13.46 13.39 7.22
C GLU A 197 14.12 12.53 8.29
N GLN A 198 15.44 12.41 8.22
CA GLN A 198 16.18 11.85 9.35
C GLN A 198 15.92 12.79 10.53
N PRO A 199 15.65 12.28 11.74
CA PRO A 199 15.58 13.13 12.91
C PRO A 199 16.89 13.91 12.95
N ALA A 200 16.78 15.25 12.93
CA ALA A 200 17.93 16.14 12.90
C ALA A 200 18.89 15.70 14.02
N THR A 201 19.99 15.06 13.63
CA THR A 201 21.05 14.74 14.56
C THR A 201 21.55 16.09 15.05
N GLY A 202 21.33 16.34 16.34
CA GLY A 202 21.64 17.59 16.97
C GLY A 202 23.08 17.97 16.67
N ARG A 203 23.27 18.96 15.78
CA ARG A 203 24.51 19.72 15.75
C ARG A 203 24.50 20.64 16.94
N ASP A 204 24.92 20.03 18.03
CA ASP A 204 25.74 20.56 19.12
C ASP A 204 26.12 22.03 18.93
N ARG A 205 25.33 22.92 19.55
CA ARG A 205 25.75 24.30 19.82
C ARG A 205 26.38 24.33 21.21
N THR A 206 27.60 23.84 21.33
CA THR A 206 28.47 24.15 22.46
C THR A 206 29.37 25.31 22.08
N ASN A 207 28.98 26.52 22.50
CA ASN A 207 29.90 27.55 23.01
C ASN A 207 29.12 28.80 23.44
N SER A 208 28.88 28.94 24.74
CA SER A 208 29.47 30.02 25.57
C SER A 208 28.78 30.10 26.93
N PRO A 209 29.52 30.32 28.03
CA PRO A 209 28.96 30.37 29.38
C PRO A 209 28.56 31.80 29.78
N THR A 210 27.59 31.89 30.68
CA THR A 210 27.44 32.82 31.83
C THR A 210 26.01 33.32 32.00
N GLY A 211 25.53 33.36 33.25
CA GLY A 211 24.42 34.23 33.64
C GLY A 211 23.30 33.58 34.46
N THR A 212 23.58 33.40 35.74
CA THR A 212 22.67 33.20 36.87
C THR A 212 21.39 34.05 36.85
N THR A 213 20.22 33.49 37.17
CA THR A 213 19.37 33.86 38.34
C THR A 213 18.01 33.15 38.31
N ALA A 214 17.56 32.78 39.52
CA ALA A 214 16.41 31.95 39.82
C ALA A 214 15.08 32.73 39.87
N ARG A 215 13.96 32.04 39.57
CA ARG A 215 12.68 32.13 40.32
C ARG A 215 11.64 31.11 39.81
N GLU A 216 11.07 30.36 40.74
CA GLU A 216 9.77 29.66 40.71
C GLU A 216 8.80 30.43 41.66
N PRO A 217 7.48 30.10 41.80
CA PRO A 217 6.62 29.15 41.06
C PRO A 217 5.21 29.74 40.69
N ALA A 218 4.34 28.85 40.16
CA ALA A 218 2.85 28.84 40.21
C ALA A 218 2.08 29.69 39.17
N ASP A 219 1.28 29.05 38.30
CA ASP A 219 -0.13 28.73 38.55
C ASP A 219 -0.78 28.11 37.29
N ALA A 220 -1.81 27.29 37.53
CA ALA A 220 -2.63 26.66 36.53
C ALA A 220 -3.54 27.69 35.82
N GLU A 221 -3.68 27.62 34.50
CA GLU A 221 -4.92 28.07 33.85
C GLU A 221 -5.12 27.53 32.43
N CYS A 222 -6.34 27.01 32.26
CA CYS A 222 -7.20 27.03 31.08
C CYS A 222 -6.74 26.46 29.72
N MET A 223 -7.42 25.36 29.36
CA MET A 223 -7.74 24.99 27.98
C MET A 223 -8.23 26.19 27.17
N VAL A 224 -7.53 26.52 26.09
CA VAL A 224 -8.10 27.20 24.93
C VAL A 224 -7.67 26.42 23.70
N LEU A 225 -8.64 25.79 23.05
CA LEU A 225 -8.47 25.19 21.72
C LEU A 225 -8.23 26.34 20.74
N PRO A 226 -7.14 26.35 19.94
CA PRO A 226 -7.03 27.32 18.88
C PRO A 226 -7.95 26.92 17.72
N ASP A 227 -8.83 27.86 17.39
CA ASP A 227 -9.69 27.87 16.22
C ASP A 227 -8.94 27.59 14.92
N ALA A 228 -9.63 26.88 14.03
CA ALA A 228 -9.41 26.75 12.58
C ALA A 228 -8.10 27.34 12.04
N VAL A 229 -7.05 26.50 12.01
CA VAL A 229 -5.86 26.80 11.20
C VAL A 229 -6.22 26.64 9.73
N THR A 230 -6.38 27.81 9.12
CA THR A 230 -6.36 28.09 7.68
C THR A 230 -5.31 27.26 6.93
N ALA A 231 -5.73 26.77 5.75
CA ALA A 231 -4.97 26.00 4.77
C ALA A 231 -3.45 26.16 4.84
N SER A 232 -2.77 25.12 5.35
CA SER A 232 -1.32 25.03 5.35
C SER A 232 -0.79 24.83 3.93
N ARG A 233 0.22 25.62 3.58
CA ARG A 233 0.93 25.73 2.30
C ARG A 233 1.15 24.38 1.57
N PRO A 234 1.01 24.33 0.23
CA PRO A 234 1.43 23.16 -0.54
C PRO A 234 2.93 22.89 -0.33
N CYS A 235 3.30 21.61 -0.29
CA CYS A 235 4.69 21.16 -0.23
C CYS A 235 5.42 21.64 -1.50
N SER A 236 6.04 22.82 -1.44
CA SER A 236 6.53 23.57 -2.59
C SER A 236 7.87 23.07 -3.16
N SER A 237 8.21 21.79 -3.04
CA SER A 237 9.52 21.29 -3.47
C SER A 237 9.53 19.90 -4.11
N LEU A 238 8.39 19.33 -4.50
CA LEU A 238 8.40 18.15 -5.36
C LEU A 238 8.52 18.61 -6.82
N GLU A 239 9.69 18.42 -7.42
CA GLU A 239 9.84 18.52 -8.87
C GLU A 239 8.99 17.40 -9.50
N SER A 240 7.80 17.75 -10.01
CA SER A 240 6.85 16.80 -10.58
C SER A 240 7.01 16.72 -12.10
N PHE A 241 7.04 15.49 -12.64
CA PHE A 241 7.26 15.25 -14.07
C PHE A 241 5.95 15.05 -14.87
N GLU A 242 4.86 14.72 -14.16
CA GLU A 242 3.48 14.69 -14.68
C GLU A 242 2.56 14.92 -13.48
N VAL A 243 1.47 15.67 -13.69
CA VAL A 243 0.40 15.85 -12.70
C VAL A 243 -0.86 15.21 -13.24
N ARG A 244 -1.52 14.39 -12.41
CA ARG A 244 -2.84 13.84 -12.71
C ARG A 244 -3.86 14.21 -11.64
N ASP A 245 -5.06 14.47 -12.10
CA ASP A 245 -6.22 14.77 -11.28
C ASP A 245 -7.15 13.57 -11.11
N TRP A 246 -6.96 12.46 -11.85
CA TRP A 246 -7.77 11.26 -11.73
C TRP A 246 -6.96 9.96 -11.90
N VAL A 247 -7.47 8.87 -11.31
CA VAL A 247 -6.89 7.52 -11.38
C VAL A 247 -7.93 6.45 -11.02
N TYR A 248 -7.70 5.20 -11.41
CA TYR A 248 -8.45 4.06 -10.87
C TYR A 248 -7.82 3.53 -9.59
N GLN A 249 -8.62 2.98 -8.68
CA GLN A 249 -8.15 2.34 -7.45
C GLN A 249 -9.11 1.21 -7.08
N TYR A 250 -8.56 0.12 -6.57
CA TYR A 250 -9.35 -0.88 -5.87
C TYR A 250 -9.55 -0.41 -4.43
N ASN A 251 -10.73 0.10 -4.10
CA ASN A 251 -11.08 0.44 -2.71
C ASN A 251 -11.77 -0.76 -2.07
N HIS A 252 -11.34 -1.15 -0.87
CA HIS A 252 -11.99 -2.26 -0.19
C HIS A 252 -13.45 -1.88 0.12
N ARG A 253 -14.41 -2.78 -0.10
CA ARG A 253 -15.84 -2.47 0.01
C ARG A 253 -16.29 -2.03 1.40
N LEU A 254 -15.54 -2.43 2.43
CA LEU A 254 -15.76 -2.04 3.82
C LEU A 254 -14.94 -0.80 4.23
N GLY A 255 -14.15 -0.24 3.32
CA GLY A 255 -13.15 0.77 3.64
C GLY A 255 -12.04 0.20 4.52
N CYS A 256 -11.59 1.01 5.49
CA CYS A 256 -10.47 0.68 6.37
C CYS A 256 -10.91 0.09 7.71
N ILE A 257 -9.98 -0.53 8.43
CA ILE A 257 -10.22 -0.91 9.82
C ILE A 257 -9.91 0.26 10.74
N SER A 258 -10.84 0.55 11.66
CA SER A 258 -10.67 1.55 12.71
C SER A 258 -10.55 0.83 14.07
N LEU A 259 -9.32 0.73 14.58
CA LEU A 259 -9.04 0.01 15.81
C LEU A 259 -8.99 0.96 17.01
N PRO A 260 -9.48 0.55 18.20
CA PRO A 260 -9.25 1.31 19.42
C PRO A 260 -7.76 1.28 19.76
N VAL A 261 -7.10 2.43 19.71
CA VAL A 261 -5.69 2.60 20.10
C VAL A 261 -5.63 3.33 21.44
N LYS A 262 -4.81 2.81 22.36
CA LYS A 262 -4.65 3.41 23.69
C LYS A 262 -4.21 4.88 23.57
N GLY A 263 -5.03 5.80 24.09
CA GLY A 263 -4.77 7.24 24.08
C GLY A 263 -5.27 7.99 22.84
N LEU A 264 -5.73 7.29 21.78
CA LEU A 264 -6.23 7.91 20.54
C LEU A 264 -7.69 7.55 20.22
N GLY A 265 -8.26 6.53 20.86
CA GLY A 265 -9.59 6.04 20.53
C GLY A 265 -9.60 5.22 19.24
N ALA A 266 -10.76 5.06 18.61
CA ALA A 266 -10.87 4.32 17.36
C ALA A 266 -10.33 5.15 16.19
N THR A 267 -9.29 4.66 15.52
CA THR A 267 -8.64 5.34 14.39
C THR A 267 -8.21 4.34 13.31
N PRO A 268 -8.21 4.75 12.03
CA PRO A 268 -7.50 4.02 10.98
C PRO A 268 -6.03 3.81 11.35
N ILE A 269 -5.47 2.68 10.91
CA ILE A 269 -4.05 2.34 11.09
C ILE A 269 -3.38 2.33 9.72
N ALA A 270 -2.40 3.21 9.55
CA ALA A 270 -1.64 3.34 8.31
C ALA A 270 -0.52 2.29 8.20
N ILE A 271 -0.16 1.90 6.98
CA ILE A 271 0.86 0.89 6.73
C ILE A 271 2.23 1.55 6.82
N ALA A 272 3.02 1.25 7.85
CA ALA A 272 4.32 1.90 8.09
C ALA A 272 5.32 1.68 6.96
N ASP A 273 5.23 0.53 6.28
CA ASP A 273 6.10 0.18 5.16
C ASP A 273 5.80 0.99 3.89
N ILE A 274 4.71 1.77 3.86
CA ILE A 274 4.40 2.73 2.79
C ILE A 274 4.95 4.11 3.21
N PRO A 275 5.89 4.72 2.48
CA PRO A 275 6.44 6.02 2.87
C PRO A 275 5.37 7.09 2.80
N ALA A 276 5.25 7.91 3.84
CA ALA A 276 4.47 9.13 3.78
C ALA A 276 5.08 10.21 4.68
N MET A 277 4.79 11.46 4.35
CA MET A 277 5.09 12.64 5.18
C MET A 277 3.79 13.20 5.75
N GLY A 278 3.86 13.78 6.96
CA GLY A 278 2.70 14.45 7.57
C GLY A 278 1.55 13.52 7.98
N ARG A 279 1.84 12.24 8.28
CA ARG A 279 0.80 11.26 8.66
C ARG A 279 -0.05 11.74 9.83
N VAL A 280 -1.36 11.65 9.64
CA VAL A 280 -2.36 11.89 10.70
C VAL A 280 -2.66 10.61 11.48
N PHE A 281 -2.59 9.45 10.82
CA PHE A 281 -2.92 8.16 11.41
C PHE A 281 -1.70 7.51 12.08
N PRO A 282 -1.88 6.77 13.19
CA PRO A 282 -0.82 5.91 13.70
C PRO A 282 -0.45 4.85 12.65
N ALA A 283 0.83 4.51 12.58
CA ALA A 283 1.36 3.58 11.62
C ALA A 283 1.79 2.26 12.29
N ALA A 284 1.61 1.15 11.58
CA ALA A 284 2.10 -0.17 11.99
C ALA A 284 2.68 -0.91 10.78
N SER A 285 3.74 -1.67 11.00
CA SER A 285 4.22 -2.70 10.08
C SER A 285 3.21 -3.84 10.01
N GLN A 286 3.37 -4.71 9.01
CA GLN A 286 2.50 -5.88 8.87
C GLN A 286 2.53 -6.81 10.08
N VAL A 287 3.70 -7.00 10.68
CA VAL A 287 3.88 -7.88 11.83
C VAL A 287 3.23 -7.30 13.08
N GLU A 288 3.40 -5.99 13.32
CA GLU A 288 2.73 -5.28 14.41
C GLU A 288 1.21 -5.31 14.23
N MET A 289 0.71 -5.08 13.01
CA MET A 289 -0.72 -5.12 12.71
C MET A 289 -1.31 -6.51 12.93
N LEU A 290 -0.65 -7.59 12.47
CA LEU A 290 -1.11 -8.96 12.72
C LEU A 290 -1.07 -9.30 14.22
N GLY A 291 -0.07 -8.82 14.95
CA GLY A 291 -0.01 -8.93 16.41
C GLY A 291 -1.17 -8.21 17.12
N ALA A 292 -1.46 -6.98 16.69
CA ALA A 292 -2.57 -6.17 17.19
C ALA A 292 -3.93 -6.83 16.89
N LEU A 293 -4.13 -7.34 15.67
CA LEU A 293 -5.33 -8.09 15.30
C LEU A 293 -5.47 -9.37 16.12
N ARG A 294 -4.40 -10.12 16.34
CA ARG A 294 -4.40 -11.29 17.21
C ARG A 294 -4.82 -10.91 18.64
N GLN A 295 -4.26 -9.85 19.20
CA GLN A 295 -4.61 -9.36 20.55
C GLN A 295 -6.08 -8.94 20.61
N ALA A 296 -6.53 -8.14 19.65
CA ALA A 296 -7.89 -7.63 19.59
C ALA A 296 -8.91 -8.78 19.43
N LEU A 297 -8.55 -9.82 18.66
CA LEU A 297 -9.39 -11.00 18.46
C LEU A 297 -9.24 -12.07 19.54
N GLY A 298 -8.17 -12.04 20.35
CA GLY A 298 -7.78 -13.08 21.32
C GLY A 298 -8.50 -13.03 22.66
N GLY A 299 -9.30 -11.99 22.94
CA GLY A 299 -10.30 -12.06 24.01
C GLY A 299 -11.36 -13.12 23.70
N ASP A 300 -11.89 -13.77 24.73
CA ASP A 300 -12.98 -14.75 24.62
C ASP A 300 -14.01 -14.24 23.61
N LEU A 301 -14.13 -14.97 22.49
CA LEU A 301 -14.88 -14.63 21.28
C LEU A 301 -16.34 -14.24 21.57
N GLN A 302 -16.81 -14.45 22.79
CA GLN A 302 -18.15 -14.16 23.29
C GLN A 302 -18.41 -12.70 23.70
N ARG A 303 -17.40 -11.85 23.97
CA ARG A 303 -17.64 -10.51 24.58
C ARG A 303 -17.83 -9.33 23.62
N GLY A 304 -17.75 -9.52 22.31
CA GLY A 304 -18.21 -8.55 21.31
C GLY A 304 -17.45 -7.22 21.17
N LEU A 305 -16.43 -6.93 21.99
CA LEU A 305 -15.64 -5.69 21.91
C LEU A 305 -14.14 -5.98 21.74
N LEU A 306 -13.48 -5.30 20.79
CA LEU A 306 -12.02 -5.33 20.69
C LEU A 306 -11.39 -4.56 21.86
N THR A 307 -10.34 -5.11 22.42
CA THR A 307 -9.52 -4.43 23.43
C THR A 307 -8.65 -3.35 22.77
N PRO A 308 -8.35 -2.24 23.47
CA PRO A 308 -7.39 -1.27 22.97
C PRO A 308 -6.06 -1.95 22.65
N VAL A 309 -5.55 -1.73 21.44
CA VAL A 309 -4.26 -2.26 21.00
C VAL A 309 -3.14 -1.28 21.33
N VAL A 310 -1.93 -1.83 21.52
CA VAL A 310 -0.71 -1.04 21.66
C VAL A 310 0.17 -1.30 20.44
N LEU A 311 0.49 -0.23 19.71
CA LEU A 311 1.38 -0.28 18.56
C LEU A 311 2.78 0.12 19.06
N HIS A 312 3.74 -0.79 19.03
CA HIS A 312 5.12 -0.54 19.47
C HIS A 312 6.09 -0.67 18.29
N GLY A 313 6.84 0.38 17.98
CA GLY A 313 7.81 0.45 16.87
C GLY A 313 9.12 -0.34 17.05
N SER A 314 9.18 -1.26 18.01
CA SER A 314 10.26 -2.23 18.19
C SER A 314 9.90 -3.14 19.35
N CYS A 315 10.04 -4.45 19.16
CA CYS A 315 9.78 -5.52 20.13
C CYS A 315 8.30 -5.91 20.30
N LEU A 316 7.90 -6.95 19.54
CA LEU A 316 6.88 -7.89 19.96
C LEU A 316 7.34 -8.54 21.28
N GLU A 317 7.02 -7.93 22.43
CA GLU A 317 7.13 -8.65 23.70
C GLU A 317 6.21 -9.87 23.65
N ALA A 318 6.71 -10.99 24.14
CA ALA A 318 5.99 -12.25 24.22
C ALA A 318 4.72 -12.06 25.06
N MET A 319 3.58 -11.87 24.38
CA MET A 319 2.29 -11.81 25.05
C MET A 319 1.96 -13.19 25.62
N GLU A 320 1.95 -13.32 26.95
CA GLU A 320 1.60 -14.56 27.65
C GLU A 320 0.10 -14.87 27.53
N GLY A 321 -0.23 -16.12 27.16
CA GLY A 321 -1.59 -16.67 27.31
C GLY A 321 -2.36 -17.06 26.04
N GLY A 322 -1.75 -17.05 24.85
CA GLY A 322 -2.37 -17.54 23.61
C GLY A 322 -1.37 -18.16 22.63
N ASP A 323 -1.88 -18.75 21.54
CA ASP A 323 -1.05 -19.21 20.40
C ASP A 323 -0.03 -18.10 20.03
N ASP A 324 1.23 -18.48 19.81
CA ASP A 324 2.21 -17.56 19.25
C ASP A 324 1.71 -16.98 17.89
N LEU A 325 2.30 -15.87 17.44
CA LEU A 325 1.80 -15.17 16.26
C LEU A 325 1.79 -16.06 15.01
N ASP A 326 2.75 -16.97 14.89
CA ASP A 326 2.92 -17.81 13.72
C ASP A 326 1.88 -18.92 13.69
N THR A 327 1.63 -19.54 14.86
CA THR A 327 0.54 -20.49 15.05
C THR A 327 -0.82 -19.84 14.74
N TRP A 328 -1.04 -18.60 15.19
CA TRP A 328 -2.26 -17.86 14.88
C TRP A 328 -2.41 -17.57 13.38
N ILE A 329 -1.36 -17.07 12.72
CA ILE A 329 -1.35 -16.80 11.26
C ILE A 329 -1.62 -18.10 10.49
N LEU A 330 -0.94 -19.20 10.82
CA LEU A 330 -1.15 -20.49 10.18
C LEU A 330 -2.59 -21.00 10.38
N GLY A 331 -3.17 -20.76 11.55
CA GLY A 331 -4.59 -21.00 11.82
C GLY A 331 -5.51 -20.22 10.88
N ILE A 332 -5.25 -18.92 10.67
CA ILE A 332 -6.01 -18.08 9.71
C ILE A 332 -5.84 -18.57 8.27
N ILE A 333 -4.64 -18.98 7.87
CA ILE A 333 -4.37 -19.45 6.50
C ILE A 333 -5.07 -20.78 6.24
N ASN A 334 -4.86 -21.75 7.13
CA ASN A 334 -5.26 -23.14 6.91
C ASN A 334 -6.74 -23.42 7.26
N ASP A 335 -7.38 -22.60 8.09
CA ASP A 335 -8.79 -22.74 8.45
C ASP A 335 -9.66 -21.59 7.89
N LYS A 336 -10.39 -21.90 6.81
CA LYS A 336 -11.33 -20.96 6.16
C LYS A 336 -12.43 -20.49 7.11
N ARG A 337 -12.92 -21.33 8.03
CA ARG A 337 -13.97 -20.96 9.00
C ARG A 337 -13.41 -20.00 10.04
N ARG A 338 -12.23 -20.29 10.59
CA ARG A 338 -11.51 -19.40 11.53
C ARG A 338 -11.25 -18.03 10.89
N ARG A 339 -10.77 -18.01 9.64
CA ARG A 339 -10.56 -16.75 8.89
C ARG A 339 -11.85 -15.98 8.67
N LYS A 340 -12.92 -16.65 8.24
CA LYS A 340 -14.22 -16.01 8.01
C LYS A 340 -14.75 -15.36 9.30
N ALA A 341 -14.73 -16.10 10.41
CA ALA A 341 -15.16 -15.58 11.72
C ALA A 341 -14.29 -14.41 12.22
N ALA A 342 -12.98 -14.47 11.96
CA ALA A 342 -12.08 -13.35 12.24
C ALA A 342 -12.48 -12.12 11.42
N CYS A 343 -12.63 -12.24 10.10
CA CYS A 343 -13.05 -11.13 9.25
C CYS A 343 -14.39 -10.54 9.70
N GLU A 344 -15.44 -11.36 9.91
CA GLU A 344 -16.78 -10.91 10.37
C GLU A 344 -16.72 -10.05 11.64
N ARG A 345 -15.80 -10.35 12.56
CA ARG A 345 -15.58 -9.52 13.76
C ARG A 345 -14.88 -8.20 13.42
N LEU A 346 -13.90 -8.21 12.52
CA LEU A 346 -13.22 -7.00 12.08
C LEU A 346 -14.16 -6.07 11.31
N GLU A 347 -15.16 -6.61 10.59
CA GLU A 347 -16.15 -5.79 9.86
C GLU A 347 -16.94 -4.86 10.78
N GLN A 348 -17.13 -5.22 12.06
CA GLN A 348 -17.81 -4.38 13.06
C GLN A 348 -17.01 -3.10 13.39
N HIS A 349 -15.73 -3.09 13.04
CA HIS A 349 -14.79 -1.98 13.22
C HIS A 349 -14.42 -1.33 11.88
N ALA A 350 -15.14 -1.65 10.82
CA ALA A 350 -14.94 -1.06 9.51
C ALA A 350 -15.40 0.40 9.49
N GLN A 351 -14.59 1.24 8.88
CA GLN A 351 -14.94 2.60 8.50
C GLN A 351 -14.96 2.68 6.98
N LEU A 352 -16.14 2.97 6.42
CA LEU A 352 -16.30 3.18 4.99
C LEU A 352 -15.38 4.30 4.49
N PHE A 353 -14.86 4.12 3.29
CA PHE A 353 -14.05 5.11 2.60
C PHE A 353 -14.82 6.43 2.44
N LYS A 354 -14.21 7.53 2.87
CA LYS A 354 -14.80 8.88 2.79
C LYS A 354 -13.96 9.78 1.91
N TYR A 355 -14.43 10.00 0.69
CA TYR A 355 -13.90 11.02 -0.19
C TYR A 355 -15.03 11.53 -1.10
N GLY A 356 -15.08 12.83 -1.38
CA GLY A 356 -16.21 13.41 -2.11
C GLY A 356 -16.16 13.17 -3.63
N ASN A 357 -14.97 12.91 -4.17
CA ASN A 357 -14.74 12.86 -5.62
C ASN A 357 -14.34 11.46 -6.08
N TYR A 358 -15.18 10.46 -5.82
CA TYR A 358 -15.00 9.12 -6.39
C TYR A 358 -16.31 8.53 -6.93
N GLU A 359 -16.17 7.68 -7.93
CA GLU A 359 -17.25 6.92 -8.55
C GLU A 359 -16.90 5.43 -8.51
N VAL A 360 -17.87 4.57 -8.14
CA VAL A 360 -17.72 3.13 -8.27
C VAL A 360 -18.01 2.72 -9.71
N VAL A 361 -17.01 2.19 -10.40
CA VAL A 361 -17.10 1.79 -11.81
C VAL A 361 -17.46 0.31 -11.92
N VAL A 362 -16.87 -0.54 -11.07
CA VAL A 362 -17.16 -1.98 -11.03
C VAL A 362 -17.15 -2.47 -9.58
N SER A 363 -18.16 -3.21 -9.18
CA SER A 363 -18.17 -3.96 -7.91
C SER A 363 -17.69 -5.38 -8.14
N LEU A 364 -16.55 -5.77 -7.55
CA LEU A 364 -15.99 -7.12 -7.71
C LEU A 364 -16.47 -8.02 -6.55
N GLY A 365 -17.41 -8.91 -6.86
CA GLY A 365 -18.09 -9.82 -5.92
C GLY A 365 -17.52 -11.21 -5.89
#